data_AF-A0A949HC98-F1
#
_entry.id   AF-A0A949HC98-F1
#
_cell.length_a   1.000
_cell.length_b   1.000
_cell.length_c   1.000
_cell.angle_alpha   90.00
_cell.angle_beta   90.00
_cell.angle_gamma   90.00
#
_symmetry.space_group_name_H-M   'P 1'
#
loop_
_entity.id
_entity.type
_entity.pdbx_description
1 polymer ?
#
loop_
_entity_poly.entity_id
_entity_poly.type
_entity_poly.pdbx_seq_one_letter_code
_entity_poly.pdbx_strand_id
1 'polypeptide(L)' 'MLAEGIFIAVEVEDSVAADAELAARLAEVCPVDIFAVDGSGNLEIVVANVDECVLCRLCLDAAPAGAVKIIKLYDDGAEL' A
#
# COMPACT_ATOMS: atom_id res chain seq x y z
N MET A 1 -2.04 8.71 3.53
CA MET A 1 -2.27 8.75 2.06
C MET A 1 -3.28 7.69 1.62
N LEU A 2 -4.11 7.98 0.61
CA LEU A 2 -5.12 7.07 0.05
C LEU A 2 -5.01 7.04 -1.47
N ALA A 3 -5.09 5.85 -2.06
CA ALA A 3 -5.23 5.63 -3.49
C ALA A 3 -6.38 4.66 -3.77
N GLU A 4 -7.22 4.98 -4.75
CA GLU A 4 -8.39 4.19 -5.12
C GLU A 4 -8.23 3.68 -6.56
N GLY A 5 -8.41 2.38 -6.73
CA GLY A 5 -8.65 1.71 -8.02
C GLY A 5 -10.14 1.42 -8.22
N ILE A 6 -10.44 0.51 -9.14
CA ILE A 6 -11.79 0.03 -9.43
C ILE A 6 -12.21 -1.05 -8.42
N PHE A 7 -11.27 -1.93 -8.06
CA PHE A 7 -11.52 -3.10 -7.21
C PHE A 7 -10.86 -2.97 -5.83
N ILE A 8 -9.74 -2.27 -5.75
CA ILE A 8 -8.93 -2.15 -4.54
C ILE A 8 -8.72 -0.67 -4.20
N ALA A 9 -8.78 -0.32 -2.92
CA ALA A 9 -8.19 0.91 -2.40
C ALA A 9 -7.08 0.57 -1.40
N VAL A 10 -6.09 1.45 -1.32
CA VAL A 10 -4.94 1.33 -0.43
C VAL A 10 -4.82 2.59 0.41
N GLU A 11 -4.87 2.42 1.72
CA GLU A 11 -4.61 3.48 2.70
C GLU A 11 -3.29 3.18 3.41
N VAL A 12 -2.43 4.19 3.51
CA VAL A 12 -1.18 4.11 4.31
C VAL A 12 -1.11 5.32 5.23
N GLU A 13 -0.81 5.13 6.51
CA GLU A 13 -0.62 6.23 7.45
C GLU A 13 0.50 7.18 7.01
N ASP A 14 0.30 8.49 7.20
CA ASP A 14 1.28 9.50 6.75
C ASP A 14 2.64 9.37 7.46
N SER A 15 2.64 8.87 8.70
CA SER A 15 3.86 8.56 9.46
C SER A 15 4.69 7.46 8.80
N VAL A 16 4.04 6.41 8.28
CA VAL A 16 4.67 5.31 7.55
C VAL A 16 5.10 5.77 6.16
N ALA A 17 4.27 6.57 5.49
CA ALA A 17 4.61 7.10 4.18
C ALA A 17 5.84 8.03 4.19
N ALA A 18 6.09 8.72 5.30
CA ALA A 18 7.25 9.60 5.47
C ALA A 18 8.50 8.92 6.07
N ASP A 19 8.41 7.64 6.45
CA ASP A 19 9.53 6.87 7.00
C ASP A 19 10.24 6.13 5.85
N ALA A 20 11.50 6.50 5.59
CA ALA A 20 12.26 5.95 4.47
C ALA A 20 12.55 4.45 4.58
N GLU A 21 12.71 3.91 5.80
CA GLU A 21 12.95 2.48 6.00
C GLU A 21 11.66 1.69 5.72
N LEU A 22 10.53 2.16 6.25
CA LEU A 22 9.24 1.54 6.00
C LEU A 22 8.80 1.69 4.53
N ALA A 23 9.06 2.84 3.91
CA ALA A 23 8.75 3.07 2.50
C ALA A 23 9.53 2.10 1.58
N ALA A 24 10.84 1.96 1.82
CA ALA A 24 11.67 1.01 1.08
C ALA A 24 11.20 -0.44 1.32
N ARG A 25 10.80 -0.77 2.55
CA ARG A 25 10.30 -2.10 2.87
C ARG A 25 8.98 -2.40 2.16
N LEU A 26 8.04 -1.46 2.11
CA LEU A 26 6.75 -1.63 1.41
C LEU A 26 6.95 -1.81 -0.10
N ALA A 27 7.88 -1.07 -0.69
CA ALA A 27 8.27 -1.23 -2.09
C ALA A 27 8.90 -2.60 -2.37
N GLU A 28 9.74 -3.11 -1.47
CA GLU A 28 10.41 -4.42 -1.63
C GLU A 28 9.42 -5.60 -1.57
N VAL A 29 8.42 -5.56 -0.68
CA VAL A 29 7.57 -6.72 -0.39
C VAL A 29 6.36 -6.85 -1.31
N CYS A 30 5.97 -5.80 -2.04
CA CYS A 30 4.80 -5.85 -2.89
C CYS A 30 5.13 -6.54 -4.23
N PRO A 31 4.53 -7.71 -4.54
CA PRO A 31 4.88 -8.47 -5.73
C PRO A 31 4.40 -7.84 -7.05
N VAL A 32 3.61 -6.76 -6.96
CA VAL A 32 2.97 -6.08 -8.09
C VAL A 32 3.25 -4.56 -8.08
N ASP A 33 4.27 -4.13 -7.33
CA ASP A 33 4.78 -2.76 -7.35
C ASP A 33 3.71 -1.67 -7.10
N ILE A 34 2.78 -1.90 -6.16
CA ILE A 34 1.83 -0.85 -5.71
C ILE A 34 2.58 0.28 -5.01
N PHE A 35 3.71 -0.04 -4.38
CA PHE A 35 4.49 0.90 -3.58
C PHE A 35 5.83 1.17 -4.27
N ALA A 36 6.21 2.43 -4.33
CA ALA A 36 7.51 2.90 -4.79
C ALA A 36 8.10 3.88 -3.76
N VAL A 37 9.36 4.25 -3.95
CA VAL A 37 10.02 5.30 -3.15
C VAL A 37 10.31 6.48 -4.06
N ASP A 38 9.86 7.67 -3.68
CA ASP A 38 10.07 8.90 -4.42
C ASP A 38 11.53 9.41 -4.30
N GLY A 39 11.86 10.49 -5.03
CA GLY A 39 13.19 11.09 -4.98
C GLY A 39 13.60 11.70 -3.63
N SER A 40 12.67 11.81 -2.68
CA SER A 40 12.89 12.31 -1.32
C SER A 40 12.97 11.18 -0.28
N GLY A 41 12.75 9.93 -0.68
CA GLY A 41 12.72 8.79 0.23
C GLY A 41 11.35 8.48 0.84
N ASN A 42 10.28 9.16 0.42
CA ASN A 42 8.93 8.89 0.89
C ASN A 42 8.26 7.81 0.04
N LEU A 43 7.23 7.19 0.62
CA LEU A 43 6.37 6.25 -0.09
C LEU A 43 5.55 6.95 -1.18
N GLU A 44 5.57 6.39 -2.38
CA GLU A 44 4.66 6.70 -3.47
C GLU A 44 3.73 5.49 -3.68
N ILE A 45 2.42 5.72 -3.80
CA ILE A 45 1.50 4.67 -4.26
C ILE A 45 1.35 4.79 -5.78
N VAL A 46 1.77 3.75 -6.50
CA VAL A 46 1.66 3.61 -7.95
C VAL A 46 0.22 3.25 -8.29
N VAL A 47 -0.64 4.27 -8.47
CA VAL A 47 -2.09 4.12 -8.68
C VAL A 47 -2.42 3.14 -9.81
N ALA A 48 -1.62 3.12 -10.88
CA ALA A 48 -1.81 2.21 -12.02
C ALA A 48 -1.73 0.71 -11.64
N ASN A 49 -1.07 0.38 -10.52
CA ASN A 49 -0.87 -0.99 -10.06
C ASN A 49 -1.82 -1.37 -8.90
N VAL A 50 -2.65 -0.45 -8.40
CA VAL A 50 -3.50 -0.69 -7.22
C VAL A 50 -4.44 -1.88 -7.42
N ASP A 51 -5.06 -2.00 -8.60
CA ASP A 51 -5.95 -3.10 -8.93
C ASP A 51 -5.23 -4.43 -9.26
N GLU A 52 -3.89 -4.41 -9.37
CA GLU A 52 -3.09 -5.63 -9.53
C GLU A 52 -2.87 -6.35 -8.18
N CYS A 53 -3.40 -5.82 -7.06
CA CYS A 53 -3.25 -6.44 -5.75
C CYS A 53 -3.74 -7.89 -5.72
N VAL A 54 -2.83 -8.83 -5.46
CA VAL A 54 -3.12 -10.28 -5.38
C VAL A 54 -3.51 -10.76 -3.98
N LEU A 55 -3.84 -9.84 -3.05
CA LEU A 55 -4.26 -10.13 -1.67
C LEU A 55 -3.24 -10.98 -0.87
N CYS A 56 -1.95 -10.80 -1.13
CA CYS A 56 -0.87 -11.59 -0.49
C CYS A 56 -0.59 -11.25 0.98
N ARG A 57 -1.12 -10.13 1.50
CA ARG A 57 -0.91 -9.58 2.86
C ARG A 57 0.51 -9.12 3.22
N LEU A 58 1.50 -9.26 2.32
CA LEU A 58 2.90 -8.94 2.64
C LEU A 58 3.12 -7.49 3.09
N CYS A 59 2.40 -6.52 2.53
CA CYS A 59 2.47 -5.13 2.97
C CYS A 59 1.89 -4.89 4.37
N LEU A 60 0.86 -5.67 4.77
CA LEU A 60 0.26 -5.60 6.11
C LEU A 60 1.24 -6.14 7.16
N ASP A 61 1.98 -7.19 6.82
CA ASP A 61 2.98 -7.79 7.72
C ASP A 61 4.28 -6.97 7.80
N ALA A 62 4.55 -6.15 6.78
CA ALA A 62 5.75 -5.32 6.68
C ALA A 62 5.64 -3.98 7.42
N ALA A 63 4.44 -3.59 7.85
CA ALA A 63 4.16 -2.33 8.52
C ALA A 63 3.56 -2.55 9.92
N PRO A 64 3.57 -1.52 10.79
CA PRO A 64 2.83 -1.58 12.04
C PRO A 64 1.34 -1.90 11.79
N ALA A 65 0.72 -2.62 12.73
CA ALA A 65 -0.68 -3.01 12.61
C ALA A 65 -1.59 -1.79 12.39
N GLY A 66 -2.42 -1.85 11.34
CA GLY A 66 -3.34 -0.78 10.96
C GLY A 66 -2.72 0.35 10.13
N ALA A 67 -1.40 0.38 9.97
CA ALA A 67 -0.73 1.45 9.24
C ALA A 67 -0.83 1.31 7.72
N VAL A 68 -1.14 0.12 7.22
CA VAL A 68 -1.51 -0.16 5.83
C VAL A 68 -2.86 -0.86 5.83
N LYS A 69 -3.77 -0.43 4.95
CA LYS A 69 -5.04 -1.11 4.71
C LYS A 69 -5.20 -1.41 3.22
N ILE A 70 -5.66 -2.62 2.94
CA ILE A 70 -6.11 -3.04 1.62
C ILE A 70 -7.63 -3.22 1.70
N ILE A 71 -8.35 -2.39 0.96
CA ILE A 71 -9.82 -2.30 1.01
C ILE A 71 -10.37 -2.89 -0.28
N LYS A 72 -11.21 -3.92 -0.17
CA LYS A 72 -11.90 -4.53 -1.32
C LYS A 72 -13.17 -3.74 -1.63
N LEU A 73 -13.11 -2.90 -2.66
CA LEU A 73 -14.23 -2.05 -3.08
C LEU A 73 -15.40 -2.86 -3.67
N TYR A 74 -15.12 -4.08 -4.15
CA TYR A 74 -16.14 -5.01 -4.65
C TYR A 74 -16.82 -5.85 -3.56
N ASP A 75 -16.42 -5.69 -2.30
CA ASP A 75 -16.88 -6.50 -1.16
C ASP A 75 -17.27 -5.58 0.01
N ASP A 76 -18.12 -4.59 -0.27
CA ASP A 76 -18.64 -3.61 0.69
C ASP A 76 -17.56 -2.89 1.53
N GLY A 77 -16.37 -2.69 0.96
CA GLY A 77 -15.25 -2.05 1.64
C GLY A 77 -14.57 -2.94 2.68
N ALA A 78 -14.72 -4.27 2.59
CA ALA A 78 -14.07 -5.21 3.49
C ALA A 78 -12.54 -5.06 3.42
N GLU A 79 -11.91 -4.91 4.59
CA GLU A 79 -10.45 -4.91 4.73
C GLU A 79 -9.91 -6.35 4.66
N LEU A 80 -8.71 -6.51 4.10
CA LEU A 80 -8.01 -7.79 3.99
C LEU A 80 -7.50 -8.33 5.33
#